data_AF-A0A817M0P9-F1
#
_entry.id   AF-A0A817M0P9-F1
#
_cell.length_a   1.000
_cell.length_b   1.000
_cell.length_c   1.000
_cell.angle_alpha   90.00
_cell.angle_beta   90.00
_cell.angle_gamma   90.00
#
_symmetry.space_group_name_H-M   'P 1'
#
loop_
_entity.id
_entity.type
_entity.pdbx_description
1 polymer ?
#
loop_
_entity_poly.entity_id
_entity_poly.type
_entity_poly.pdbx_seq_one_letter_code
_entity_poly.pdbx_strand_id
1 'polypeptide(L)' 'MLSIVESKRNKPTLLLDAFRYTQDKIFNTAIYWKCENRLCPGRAIQYGSNPPSMKKPHNHDANEMT' A
#
# COMPACT_ATOMS: atom_id res chain seq x y z
N MET A 1 11.29 1.22 -5.17
CA MET A 1 11.45 2.30 -4.17
C MET A 1 10.45 2.06 -3.04
N LEU A 2 10.88 2.12 -1.77
CA LEU A 2 10.04 1.87 -0.60
C LEU A 2 10.02 3.13 0.29
N SER A 3 8.85 3.68 0.57
CA SER A 3 8.68 4.77 1.54
C SER A 3 7.27 4.80 2.13
N ILE A 4 7.16 5.09 3.42
CA ILE A 4 5.88 5.40 4.07
C ILE A 4 5.82 6.92 4.16
N VAL A 5 4.77 7.51 3.59
CA VAL A 5 4.55 8.96 3.56
C VAL A 5 3.27 9.30 4.33
N GLU A 6 3.31 10.36 5.12
CA GLU A 6 2.11 10.92 5.73
C GLU A 6 1.32 11.71 4.68
N SER A 7 0.08 11.29 4.40
CA SER A 7 -0.77 12.04 3.47
C SER A 7 -1.37 13.28 4.14
N LYS A 8 -1.83 14.24 3.32
CA LYS A 8 -2.52 15.49 3.73
C LYS A 8 -3.76 15.29 4.63
N ARG A 9 -4.20 14.06 4.88
CA ARG A 9 -5.38 13.71 5.69
C ARG A 9 -5.06 12.82 6.90
N ASN A 10 -3.82 12.83 7.39
CA ASN A 10 -3.34 11.95 8.49
C ASN A 10 -3.54 10.44 8.21
N LYS A 11 -3.67 10.05 6.94
CA LYS A 11 -3.67 8.64 6.56
C LYS A 11 -2.28 8.26 6.06
N PRO A 12 -1.63 7.25 6.64
CA PRO A 12 -0.36 6.78 6.12
C PRO A 12 -0.57 6.17 4.73
N THR A 13 0.35 6.49 3.83
CA THR A 13 0.40 5.99 2.46
C THR A 13 1.72 5.25 2.28
N LEU A 14 1.65 4.04 1.76
CA LEU A 14 2.81 3.23 1.42
C LEU A 14 3.11 3.39 -0.08
N LEU A 15 4.35 3.70 -0.41
CA LEU A 15 4.92 3.59 -1.75
C LEU A 15 5.77 2.31 -1.81
N LEU A 16 5.37 1.36 -2.65
CA LEU A 16 6.09 0.11 -2.88
C LEU A 16 6.02 -0.23 -4.38
N ASP A 17 7.16 -0.49 -5.00
CA ASP A 17 7.27 -0.83 -6.43
C ASP A 17 6.54 0.16 -7.37
N ALA A 18 6.65 1.45 -7.06
CA ALA A 18 5.97 2.56 -7.75
C ALA A 18 4.43 2.59 -7.60
N PHE A 19 3.83 1.64 -6.89
CA PHE A 19 2.41 1.67 -6.52
C PHE A 19 2.19 2.40 -5.21
N ARG A 20 1.04 3.09 -5.14
CA ARG A 20 0.55 3.73 -3.92
C ARG A 20 -0.50 2.85 -3.25
N TYR A 21 -0.34 2.71 -1.94
CA TYR A 21 -1.29 2.02 -1.10
C TYR A 21 -1.75 2.90 0.06
N THR A 22 -3.01 2.78 0.41
CA THR A 22 -3.59 3.33 1.62
C THR A 22 -3.68 2.24 2.68
N GLN A 23 -3.53 2.61 3.95
CA GLN A 23 -3.77 1.68 5.04
C GLN A 23 -5.23 1.22 5.03
N ASP A 24 -5.45 -0.10 5.00
CA ASP A 24 -6.77 -0.71 5.02
C ASP A 24 -7.16 -1.08 6.46
N LYS A 25 -6.33 -1.88 7.13
CA LYS A 25 -6.52 -2.28 8.51
C LYS A 25 -5.20 -2.66 9.17
N ILE A 26 -5.17 -2.58 10.49
CA ILE A 26 -4.10 -3.10 11.32
C ILE A 26 -4.66 -4.31 12.06
N PHE A 27 -3.96 -5.44 12.01
CA PHE A 27 -4.34 -6.65 12.72
C PHE A 27 -3.10 -7.27 13.36
N ASN A 28 -3.12 -7.39 14.69
CA ASN A 28 -1.98 -7.82 15.48
C ASN A 28 -0.76 -6.92 15.20
N THR A 29 0.35 -7.49 14.72
CA THR A 29 1.56 -6.77 14.30
C THR A 29 1.59 -6.47 12.79
N ALA A 30 0.53 -6.78 12.05
CA ALA A 30 0.48 -6.62 10.61
C ALA A 30 -0.36 -5.41 10.18
N ILE A 31 0.21 -4.57 9.32
CA ILE A 31 -0.49 -3.49 8.62
C ILE A 31 -0.84 -4.00 7.22
N TYR A 32 -2.13 -4.02 6.91
CA TYR A 32 -2.64 -4.37 5.60
C TYR A 32 -2.84 -3.11 4.78
N TRP A 33 -2.28 -3.11 3.58
CA TRP A 33 -2.29 -2.01 2.65
C TRP A 33 -3.12 -2.38 1.42
N LYS A 34 -3.90 -1.44 0.91
CA LYS A 34 -4.67 -1.59 -0.33
C LYS A 34 -4.28 -0.55 -1.34
N CYS A 35 -4.29 -0.90 -2.61
CA CYS A 35 -4.06 0.06 -3.67
C CYS A 35 -4.99 1.28 -3.53
N GLU A 36 -4.47 2.46 -3.88
CA GLU A 36 -5.26 3.69 -3.91
C GLU A 36 -6.37 3.64 -4.98
N ASN A 37 -6.12 2.95 -6.11
CA ASN A 37 -7.13 2.67 -7.12
C ASN A 37 -8.16 1.66 -6.58
N ARG A 38 -9.43 2.08 -6.50
CA ARG A 38 -10.54 1.27 -5.95
C ARG A 38 -10.87 0.02 -6.78
N LEU A 39 -10.61 0.06 -8.08
CA LEU A 39 -10.85 -1.07 -8.98
C LEU A 39 -9.66 -2.04 -9.01
N CYS A 40 -8.55 -1.66 -8.39
CA CYS A 40 -7.36 -2.49 -8.32
C CYS A 40 -7.43 -3.48 -7.14
N PRO A 41 -7.19 -4.78 -7.37
CA PRO A 41 -7.12 -5.77 -6.31
C PRO A 41 -5.79 -5.75 -5.55
N GLY A 42 -4.84 -4.89 -5.92
CA GLY A 42 -3.49 -4.84 -5.37
C GLY A 42 -3.47 -4.66 -3.86
N ARG A 43 -2.72 -5.53 -3.17
CA ARG A 43 -2.57 -5.54 -1.70
C ARG A 43 -1.10 -5.70 -1.33
N ALA A 44 -0.70 -5.05 -0.24
CA ALA A 44 0.59 -5.28 0.40
C ALA A 44 0.39 -5.49 1.91
N ILE A 45 1.38 -6.09 2.56
CA ILE A 45 1.40 -6.27 4.01
C ILE A 45 2.72 -5.80 4.57
N GLN A 46 2.71 -5.27 5.78
CA GLN A 46 3.90 -4.97 6.56
C GLN A 46 3.77 -5.64 7.94
N TYR A 47 4.80 -6.36 8.39
CA TYR A 47 4.81 -7.00 9.69
C TYR A 47 5.76 -6.29 10.65
N GLY A 48 5.24 -5.59 11.66
CA GLY A 48 6.05 -4.83 12.61
C GLY A 48 7.03 -3.91 11.89
N SER A 49 8.32 -4.06 12.22
CA SER A 49 9.40 -3.29 11.60
C SER A 49 9.92 -3.85 10.26
N ASN A 50 9.37 -4.97 9.78
CA ASN A 50 9.81 -5.56 8.52
C ASN A 50 9.40 -4.68 7.33
N PRO A 51 10.17 -4.70 6.22
CA PRO A 51 9.78 -4.01 5.01
C PRO A 51 8.44 -4.55 4.49
N PRO A 52 7.56 -3.68 3.97
CA PRO A 52 6.32 -4.09 3.31
C PRO A 52 6.60 -4.95 2.08
N SER A 53 5.73 -5.92 1.84
CA SER A 53 5.80 -6.81 0.67
C SER A 53 4.44 -6.90 -0.02
N MET A 54 4.43 -6.97 -1.34
CA MET A 54 3.22 -7.20 -2.12
C MET A 54 2.61 -8.58 -1.79
N LYS A 55 1.29 -8.61 -1.62
CA LYS A 55 0.51 -9.83 -1.36
C LYS A 55 -0.44 -10.19 -2.49
N LYS A 56 -0.95 -9.19 -3.21
CA LYS A 56 -1.81 -9.41 -4.37
C LYS A 56 -1.36 -8.50 -5.52
N PRO A 57 -1.25 -9.02 -6.75
CA PRO A 57 -0.79 -8.24 -7.88
C PRO A 57 -1.76 -7.13 -8.25
N HIS A 58 -1.24 -6.13 -8.96
CA HIS A 58 -2.01 -5.04 -9.54
C HIS A 58 -2.54 -5.45 -10.92
N ASN A 59 -3.65 -4.83 -11.34
CA ASN A 59 -4.23 -4.99 -12.67
C ASN A 59 -4.11 -3.70 -13.51
N HIS A 60 -3.16 -2.85 -13.17
CA HIS A 60 -2.87 -1.59 -13.84
C HIS A 60 -1.37 -1.29 -13.71
N ASP A 61 -0.86 -0.42 -14.57
CA ASP A 61 0.51 0.07 -14.45
C ASP A 61 0.65 1.07 -13.29
N ALA A 62 1.84 1.13 -12.70
CA ALA A 62 2.12 2.03 -11.57
C ALA A 62 1.89 3.52 -11.89
N ASN A 63 1.93 3.89 -13.17
CA ASN A 63 1.70 5.25 -13.64
C ASN A 63 0.21 5.57 -13.91
N GLU A 64 -0.66 4.55 -13.93
CA GLU A 64 -2.10 4.74 -14.16
C GLU A 64 -2.82 4.94 -12.82
N MET A 65 -2.80 6.17 -12.32
CA MET A 65 -3.58 6.62 -11.16
C MET A 65 -4.94 7.23 -11.58
N THR A 66 -5.56 6.71 -12.65
CA THR A 66 -6.86 7.22 -13.17
C THR A 66 -8.03 6.94 -12.24
#